data_AF-A0A0J8S8N5-F1
#
_entry.id   AF-A0A0J8S8N5-F1
#
_cell.length_a   1.000
_cell.length_b   1.000
_cell.length_c   1.000
_cell.angle_alpha   90.00
_cell.angle_beta   90.00
_cell.angle_gamma   90.00
#
_symmetry.space_group_name_H-M   'P 1'
#
loop_
_entity.id
_entity.type
_entity.pdbx_description
1 polymer ?
#
loop_
_entity_poly.entity_id
_entity_poly.type
_entity_poly.pdbx_seq_one_letter_code
_entity_poly.pdbx_strand_id
1 'polypeptide(L)'
;MSLLESTKNTTVASSPSLWAELGTPQAQTDPAIVEHHRDSPEQLGLHESDLASLRTKRDKLLNEKKAREGKIKELRTAVEALWGRLGVEESDRKGFLAANRGCGLRTINEFEEELARLNELKRQNLHLFVEDARCRLQELWDSLYYSEEEMLDFTPAFSDVYSDALLSAHEAEIARLEALKARGNHFLRFSHEL
;
A
#
# COMPACT_ATOMS: atom_id res chain seq x y z
N MET A 1 31.42 27.55 6.32
CA MET A 1 30.78 28.74 6.92
C MET A 1 29.39 28.91 6.30
N SER A 2 28.54 27.90 6.44
CA SER A 2 27.44 27.60 5.51
C SER A 2 26.20 27.21 6.31
N LEU A 3 25.05 27.85 6.02
CA LEU A 3 23.65 27.53 6.33
C LEU A 3 23.24 27.23 7.80
N LEU A 4 24.11 26.58 8.59
CA LEU A 4 23.97 26.26 10.02
C LEU A 4 24.05 27.49 10.92
N GLU A 5 24.90 28.47 10.62
CA GLU A 5 24.98 29.75 11.35
C GLU A 5 23.67 30.55 11.20
N SER A 6 23.12 30.55 9.98
CA SER A 6 21.92 31.32 9.62
C SER A 6 20.64 30.71 10.19
N THR A 7 20.54 29.38 10.23
CA THR A 7 19.40 28.67 10.85
C THR A 7 19.43 28.75 12.38
N LYS A 8 20.61 28.68 13.01
CA LYS A 8 20.76 28.93 14.46
C LYS A 8 20.31 30.35 14.84
N ASN A 9 20.70 31.37 14.06
CA ASN A 9 20.30 32.75 14.36
C ASN A 9 18.80 33.02 14.15
N THR A 10 18.16 32.37 13.17
CA THR A 10 16.74 32.59 12.85
C THR A 10 15.78 31.94 13.86
N THR A 11 16.15 30.77 14.40
CA THR A 11 15.34 30.07 15.41
C THR A 11 15.43 30.73 16.80
N VAL A 12 16.51 31.46 17.06
CA VAL A 12 16.75 32.15 18.33
C VAL A 12 16.25 33.60 18.30
N ALA A 13 16.39 34.31 17.17
CA ALA A 13 15.92 35.69 17.02
C ALA A 13 14.39 35.83 17.03
N SER A 14 13.64 34.74 16.79
CA SER A 14 12.17 34.71 16.83
C SER A 14 11.60 34.42 18.22
N SER A 15 12.41 33.97 19.19
CA SER A 15 11.94 33.74 20.56
C SER A 15 11.40 35.02 21.20
N PRO A 16 12.09 36.16 21.27
CA PRO A 16 11.52 37.35 21.91
C PRO A 16 10.22 37.85 21.25
N SER A 17 10.08 37.73 19.92
CA SER A 17 8.87 38.16 19.22
C SER A 17 7.70 37.21 19.44
N LEU A 18 7.93 35.90 19.51
CA LEU A 18 6.87 34.92 19.80
C LEU A 18 6.29 35.09 21.21
N TRP A 19 7.11 35.46 22.19
CA TRP A 19 6.66 35.62 23.57
C TRP A 19 5.85 36.91 23.75
N ALA A 20 6.21 37.97 23.01
CA ALA A 20 5.40 39.17 22.90
C ALA A 20 4.06 38.92 22.16
N GLU A 21 4.07 38.05 21.15
CA GLU A 21 2.88 37.69 20.36
C GLU A 21 1.92 36.75 21.12
N LEU A 22 2.43 35.94 22.04
CA LEU A 22 1.65 35.01 22.87
C LEU A 22 1.18 35.60 24.22
N GLY A 23 1.58 36.84 24.55
CA GLY A 23 1.11 37.54 25.75
C GLY A 23 1.52 36.90 27.09
N THR A 24 2.62 36.14 27.12
CA THR A 24 3.13 35.53 28.34
C THR A 24 3.85 36.58 29.21
N PRO A 25 3.44 36.80 30.47
CA PRO A 25 4.11 37.75 31.34
C PRO A 25 5.58 37.33 31.55
N GLN A 26 6.51 38.26 31.33
CA GLN A 26 7.96 38.05 31.43
C GLN A 26 8.44 37.54 32.81
N ALA A 27 7.56 37.59 33.82
CA ALA A 27 7.77 37.00 35.14
C ALA A 27 7.67 35.46 35.18
N GLN A 28 7.14 34.82 34.14
CA GLN A 28 7.07 33.36 34.02
C GLN A 28 8.14 32.78 33.08
N THR A 29 8.92 33.65 32.44
CA THR A 29 10.07 33.27 31.63
C THR A 29 11.25 33.08 32.56
N ASP A 30 11.80 31.87 32.64
CA ASP A 30 13.00 31.61 33.44
C ASP A 30 14.13 32.55 32.97
N PRO A 31 14.62 33.46 33.83
CA PRO A 31 15.64 34.44 33.46
C PRO A 31 16.92 33.78 32.93
N ALA A 32 17.24 32.58 33.43
CA ALA A 32 18.42 31.84 32.99
C ALA A 32 18.29 31.43 31.51
N ILE A 33 17.09 31.07 31.06
CA ILE A 33 16.81 30.73 29.66
C ILE A 33 16.98 31.98 28.78
N VAL A 34 16.49 33.14 29.22
CA VAL A 34 16.62 34.38 28.44
C VAL A 34 18.07 34.87 28.38
N GLU A 35 18.83 34.71 29.46
CA GLU A 35 20.19 35.22 29.59
C GLU A 35 21.22 34.29 28.94
N HIS A 36 21.09 32.97 29.10
CA HIS A 36 22.15 32.03 28.74
C HIS A 36 21.89 31.23 27.46
N HIS A 37 20.71 31.35 26.83
CA HIS A 37 20.39 30.62 25.58
C HIS A 37 21.33 30.95 24.40
N ARG A 38 21.97 32.13 24.41
CA ARG A 38 22.82 32.60 23.31
C ARG A 38 24.30 32.37 23.56
N ASP A 39 24.76 32.61 24.79
CA ASP A 39 26.20 32.75 25.10
C ASP A 39 26.77 31.67 26.03
N SER A 40 25.94 30.93 26.79
CA SER A 40 26.41 29.90 27.75
C SER A 40 25.35 28.81 28.01
N PRO A 41 24.99 28.00 27.01
CA PRO A 41 23.90 27.01 27.11
C PRO A 41 24.17 25.89 28.14
N GLU A 42 25.42 25.65 28.52
CA GLU A 42 25.80 24.71 29.58
C GLU A 42 25.28 25.09 30.99
N GLN A 43 24.97 26.37 31.22
CA GLN A 43 24.35 26.84 32.47
C GLN A 43 22.85 26.50 32.56
N LEU A 44 22.25 26.04 31.45
CA LEU A 44 20.87 25.54 31.39
C LEU A 44 20.76 24.05 31.73
N GLY A 45 21.88 23.39 32.07
CA GLY A 45 21.91 21.96 32.38
C GLY A 45 21.67 21.04 31.18
N LEU A 46 21.69 21.59 29.95
CA LEU A 46 21.61 20.84 28.70
C LEU A 46 22.99 20.89 28.02
N HIS A 47 23.73 19.79 28.10
CA HIS A 47 25.01 19.70 27.41
C HIS A 47 24.80 19.47 25.91
N GLU A 48 25.80 19.81 25.10
CA GLU A 48 25.77 19.56 23.65
C GLU A 48 25.53 18.06 23.33
N SER A 49 25.99 17.17 24.21
CA SER A 49 25.72 15.73 24.16
C SER A 49 24.24 15.38 24.29
N ASP A 50 23.48 16.12 25.11
CA ASP A 50 22.05 15.90 25.31
C ASP A 50 21.27 16.33 24.08
N LEU A 51 21.64 17.47 23.49
CA LEU A 51 21.09 17.95 22.23
C LEU A 51 21.39 16.99 21.06
N ALA A 52 22.61 16.46 20.99
CA ALA A 52 22.98 15.46 19.99
C ALA A 52 22.21 14.14 20.15
N SER A 53 22.00 13.69 21.39
CA SER A 53 21.23 12.49 21.72
C SER A 53 19.75 12.66 21.35
N LEU A 54 19.16 13.82 21.64
CA LEU A 54 17.79 14.15 21.28
C LEU A 54 17.59 14.22 19.75
N ARG A 55 18.54 14.82 19.01
CA ARG A 55 18.51 14.83 17.54
C ARG A 55 18.57 13.41 16.97
N THR A 56 19.47 12.59 17.48
CA THR A 56 19.58 11.18 17.06
C THR A 56 18.29 10.41 17.35
N LYS A 57 17.68 10.61 18.53
CA LYS A 57 16.41 9.96 18.90
C LYS A 57 15.26 10.42 18.00
N ARG A 58 15.16 11.73 17.72
CA ARG A 58 14.19 12.29 16.77
C ARG A 58 14.36 11.64 15.40
N ASP A 59 15.58 11.59 14.87
CA ASP A 59 15.84 11.07 13.53
C ASP A 59 15.50 9.58 13.43
N LYS A 60 15.80 8.79 14.48
CA LYS A 60 15.36 7.40 14.59
C LYS A 60 13.83 7.28 14.57
N LEU A 61 13.12 8.10 15.34
CA LEU A 61 11.65 8.09 15.38
C LEU A 61 11.02 8.49 14.04
N LEU A 62 11.61 9.47 13.35
CA LEU A 62 11.15 9.89 12.01
C LEU A 62 11.36 8.78 10.98
N ASN A 63 12.52 8.12 11.00
CA ASN A 63 12.81 7.00 10.12
C ASN A 63 11.87 5.82 10.38
N GLU A 64 11.61 5.48 11.65
CA GLU A 64 10.66 4.44 12.03
C GLU A 64 9.23 4.78 11.57
N LYS A 65 8.78 6.02 11.77
CA LYS A 65 7.47 6.48 11.28
C LYS A 65 7.37 6.31 9.77
N LYS A 66 8.38 6.76 9.02
CA LYS A 66 8.43 6.64 7.56
C LYS A 66 8.41 5.18 7.11
N ALA A 67 9.15 4.29 7.78
CA ALA A 67 9.17 2.86 7.49
C ALA A 67 7.78 2.23 7.69
N ARG A 68 7.10 2.55 8.81
CA ARG A 68 5.74 2.06 9.09
C ARG A 68 4.70 2.58 8.11
N GLU A 69 4.78 3.85 7.72
CA GLU A 69 3.91 4.43 6.70
C GLU A 69 4.09 3.73 5.34
N GLY A 70 5.33 3.42 4.96
CA GLY A 70 5.63 2.63 3.77
C GLY A 70 5.01 1.24 3.84
N LYS A 71 5.24 0.50 4.93
CA LYS A 71 4.69 -0.85 5.13
C LYS A 71 3.16 -0.87 5.07
N ILE A 72 2.48 0.07 5.72
CA ILE A 72 1.02 0.15 5.65
C ILE A 72 0.54 0.43 4.23
N LYS A 73 1.22 1.30 3.47
CA LYS A 73 0.84 1.57 2.09
C LYS A 73 0.92 0.31 1.23
N GLU A 74 1.99 -0.48 1.39
CA GLU A 74 2.17 -1.76 0.69
C GLU A 74 1.07 -2.76 1.07
N LEU A 75 0.86 -2.98 2.37
CA LEU A 75 -0.17 -3.90 2.88
C LEU A 75 -1.58 -3.51 2.41
N ARG A 76 -1.90 -2.22 2.48
CA ARG A 76 -3.20 -1.68 2.04
C ARG A 76 -3.45 -1.95 0.56
N THR A 77 -2.44 -1.72 -0.27
CA THR A 77 -2.53 -1.98 -1.72
C THR A 77 -2.79 -3.47 -1.99
N ALA A 78 -2.10 -4.36 -1.27
CA ALA A 78 -2.28 -5.80 -1.41
C ALA A 78 -3.68 -6.27 -0.95
N VAL A 79 -4.15 -5.76 0.19
CA VAL A 79 -5.48 -6.05 0.73
C VAL A 79 -6.59 -5.55 -0.19
N GLU A 80 -6.51 -4.30 -0.65
CA GLU A 80 -7.50 -3.71 -1.56
C GLU A 80 -7.60 -4.48 -2.89
N ALA A 81 -6.46 -4.94 -3.42
CA ALA A 81 -6.43 -5.79 -4.62
C ALA A 81 -7.17 -7.13 -4.39
N LEU A 82 -6.94 -7.80 -3.25
CA LEU A 82 -7.62 -9.05 -2.93
C LEU A 82 -9.10 -8.85 -2.65
N TRP A 83 -9.51 -7.77 -1.97
CA TRP A 83 -10.93 -7.44 -1.80
C TRP A 83 -11.64 -7.30 -3.14
N GLY A 84 -11.03 -6.63 -4.12
CA GLY A 84 -11.56 -6.50 -5.47
C GLY A 84 -11.77 -7.85 -6.16
N ARG A 85 -10.79 -8.74 -6.07
CA ARG A 85 -10.83 -10.08 -6.68
C ARG A 85 -11.81 -11.03 -5.99
N LEU A 86 -11.91 -10.95 -4.67
CA LEU A 86 -12.77 -11.83 -3.85
C LEU A 86 -14.18 -11.27 -3.67
N GLY A 87 -14.51 -10.12 -4.28
CA GLY A 87 -15.85 -9.54 -4.22
C GLY A 87 -16.28 -9.10 -2.81
N VAL A 88 -15.33 -8.71 -1.94
CA VAL A 88 -15.68 -8.24 -0.58
C VAL A 88 -16.52 -6.97 -0.68
N GLU A 89 -17.60 -6.88 0.09
CA GLU A 89 -18.54 -5.77 0.03
C GLU A 89 -17.91 -4.42 0.40
N GLU A 90 -18.30 -3.36 -0.30
CA GLU A 90 -17.72 -2.02 -0.11
C GLU A 90 -17.96 -1.47 1.30
N SER A 91 -19.05 -1.88 1.95
CA SER A 91 -19.35 -1.51 3.35
C SER A 91 -18.32 -2.07 4.33
N ASP A 92 -17.94 -3.34 4.16
CA ASP A 92 -16.93 -4.02 4.99
C ASP A 92 -15.55 -3.41 4.76
N ARG A 93 -15.17 -3.14 3.50
CA ARG A 93 -13.91 -2.46 3.16
C ARG A 93 -13.81 -1.11 3.87
N LYS A 94 -14.87 -0.29 3.79
CA LYS A 94 -14.92 1.02 4.45
C LYS A 94 -14.85 0.90 5.96
N GLY A 95 -15.56 -0.08 6.54
CA GLY A 95 -15.53 -0.36 7.98
C GLY A 95 -14.12 -0.67 8.47
N PHE A 96 -13.42 -1.59 7.78
CA PHE A 96 -12.06 -1.97 8.11
C PHE A 96 -11.09 -0.79 8.00
N LEU A 97 -11.13 -0.04 6.90
CA LEU A 97 -10.26 1.12 6.69
C LEU A 97 -10.53 2.25 7.69
N ALA A 98 -11.77 2.42 8.13
CA ALA A 98 -12.13 3.41 9.13
C ALA A 98 -11.61 3.03 10.53
N ALA A 99 -11.63 1.74 10.87
CA ALA A 99 -11.11 1.21 12.14
C ALA A 99 -9.56 1.23 12.19
N ASN A 100 -8.90 1.08 11.04
CA ASN A 100 -7.45 0.89 10.93
C ASN A 100 -6.75 2.12 10.30
N ARG A 101 -6.70 3.23 11.04
CA ARG A 101 -6.05 4.49 10.62
C ARG A 101 -4.64 4.65 11.22
N GLY A 102 -3.81 5.45 10.56
CA GLY A 102 -2.47 5.81 11.03
C GLY A 102 -1.41 4.73 10.78
N CYS A 103 -0.25 4.84 11.43
CA CYS A 103 0.92 3.96 11.26
C CYS A 103 1.37 3.25 12.54
N GLY A 104 0.42 2.97 13.44
CA GLY A 104 0.69 2.23 14.68
C GLY A 104 0.93 0.74 14.42
N LEU A 105 1.60 0.07 15.37
CA LEU A 105 1.84 -1.38 15.29
C LEU A 105 0.54 -2.19 15.24
N ARG A 106 -0.49 -1.77 15.99
CA ARG A 106 -1.83 -2.37 15.91
C ARG A 106 -2.35 -2.34 14.48
N THR A 107 -2.33 -1.18 13.84
CA THR A 107 -2.80 -1.02 12.46
C THR A 107 -2.04 -1.93 11.50
N ILE A 108 -0.71 -2.03 11.63
CA ILE A 108 0.10 -2.94 10.81
C ILE A 108 -0.34 -4.39 10.99
N ASN A 109 -0.47 -4.85 12.23
CA ASN A 109 -0.87 -6.23 12.52
C ASN A 109 -2.25 -6.55 11.95
N GLU A 110 -3.22 -5.64 12.09
CA GLU A 110 -4.58 -5.83 11.57
C GLU A 110 -4.57 -5.97 10.04
N PHE A 111 -3.75 -5.18 9.33
CA PHE A 111 -3.57 -5.31 7.88
C PHE A 111 -2.87 -6.62 7.50
N GLU A 112 -1.89 -7.09 8.28
CA GLU A 112 -1.21 -8.38 8.05
C GLU A 112 -2.15 -9.57 8.27
N GLU A 113 -2.96 -9.53 9.33
CA GLU A 113 -3.97 -10.54 9.64
C GLU A 113 -5.06 -10.58 8.58
N GLU A 114 -5.58 -9.43 8.14
CA GLU A 114 -6.56 -9.36 7.05
C GLU A 114 -5.96 -9.88 5.74
N LEU A 115 -4.72 -9.51 5.42
CA LEU A 115 -4.04 -10.04 4.24
C LEU A 115 -3.88 -11.57 4.30
N ALA A 116 -3.52 -12.12 5.46
CA ALA A 116 -3.43 -13.56 5.66
C ALA A 116 -4.80 -14.24 5.51
N ARG A 117 -5.85 -13.67 6.11
CA ARG A 117 -7.23 -14.16 6.00
C ARG A 117 -7.71 -14.18 4.55
N LEU A 118 -7.46 -13.13 3.78
CA LEU A 118 -7.84 -13.04 2.37
C LEU A 118 -7.07 -14.04 1.50
N ASN A 119 -5.76 -14.22 1.75
CA ASN A 119 -4.98 -15.22 1.02
C ASN A 119 -5.47 -16.64 1.30
N GLU A 120 -5.84 -16.94 2.55
CA GLU A 120 -6.41 -18.25 2.88
C GLU A 120 -7.80 -18.43 2.24
N LEU A 121 -8.65 -17.41 2.27
CA LEU A 121 -9.94 -17.44 1.58
C LEU A 121 -9.79 -17.67 0.07
N LYS A 122 -8.82 -16.99 -0.54
CA LYS A 122 -8.46 -17.19 -1.95
C LYS A 122 -8.02 -18.62 -2.22
N ARG A 123 -7.16 -19.20 -1.37
CA ARG A 123 -6.70 -20.59 -1.49
C ARG A 123 -7.85 -21.59 -1.39
N GLN A 124 -8.76 -21.36 -0.44
CA GLN A 124 -9.95 -22.20 -0.26
C GLN A 124 -10.87 -22.14 -1.47
N ASN A 125 -11.04 -20.97 -2.08
CA ASN A 125 -11.92 -20.77 -3.23
C ASN A 125 -11.23 -20.97 -4.59
N LEU A 126 -9.92 -21.27 -4.62
CA LEU A 126 -9.14 -21.34 -5.85
C LEU A 126 -9.67 -22.37 -6.84
N HIS A 127 -10.15 -23.51 -6.32
CA HIS A 127 -10.78 -24.54 -7.13
C HIS A 127 -12.01 -24.01 -7.86
N LEU A 128 -12.88 -23.24 -7.20
CA LEU A 128 -14.06 -22.65 -7.83
C LEU A 128 -13.67 -21.72 -8.99
N PHE A 129 -12.63 -20.89 -8.82
CA PHE A 129 -12.17 -20.00 -9.89
C PHE A 129 -11.59 -20.77 -11.09
N VAL A 130 -10.83 -21.84 -10.84
CA VAL A 130 -10.29 -22.67 -11.93
C VAL A 130 -11.41 -23.42 -12.65
N GLU A 131 -12.38 -23.99 -11.92
CA GLU A 131 -13.51 -24.66 -12.56
C GLU A 131 -14.39 -23.70 -13.37
N ASP A 132 -14.66 -22.49 -12.87
CA ASP A 132 -15.37 -21.46 -13.63
C ASP A 132 -14.61 -21.05 -14.90
N ALA A 133 -13.29 -20.87 -14.79
CA ALA A 133 -12.43 -20.62 -15.94
C ALA A 133 -12.43 -21.78 -16.95
N ARG A 134 -12.49 -23.04 -16.50
CA ARG A 134 -12.62 -24.21 -17.37
C ARG A 134 -13.95 -24.24 -18.10
N CYS A 135 -15.05 -23.96 -17.42
CA CYS A 135 -16.35 -23.81 -18.06
C CYS A 135 -16.30 -22.74 -19.15
N ARG A 136 -15.68 -21.59 -18.85
CA ARG A 136 -15.51 -20.51 -19.83
C ARG A 136 -14.62 -20.90 -21.01
N LEU A 137 -13.51 -21.62 -20.78
CA LEU A 137 -12.68 -22.16 -21.85
C LEU A 137 -13.46 -23.10 -22.75
N GLN A 138 -14.25 -24.01 -22.17
CA GLN A 138 -15.08 -24.95 -22.92
C GLN A 138 -16.08 -24.21 -23.81
N GLU A 139 -16.80 -23.22 -23.28
CA GLU A 139 -17.71 -22.39 -24.08
C GLU A 139 -17.00 -21.69 -25.26
N LEU A 140 -15.77 -21.22 -25.04
CA LEU A 140 -14.98 -20.56 -26.07
C LEU A 140 -14.53 -21.55 -27.14
N TRP A 141 -14.02 -22.71 -26.73
CA TRP A 141 -13.64 -23.81 -27.61
C TRP A 141 -14.81 -24.28 -28.47
N ASP A 142 -15.98 -24.54 -27.86
CA ASP A 142 -17.20 -24.92 -28.58
C ASP A 142 -17.58 -23.84 -29.61
N SER A 143 -17.52 -22.57 -29.21
CA SER A 143 -17.89 -21.45 -30.10
C SER A 143 -16.89 -21.17 -31.22
N LEU A 144 -15.65 -21.61 -31.05
CA LEU A 144 -14.58 -21.52 -32.04
C LEU A 144 -14.38 -22.83 -32.79
N TYR A 145 -15.24 -23.84 -32.53
CA TYR A 145 -15.22 -25.16 -33.15
C TYR A 145 -13.88 -25.90 -32.99
N TYR A 146 -13.24 -25.76 -31.84
CA TYR A 146 -12.02 -26.50 -31.50
C TYR A 146 -12.31 -28.00 -31.49
N SER A 147 -11.40 -28.78 -32.07
CA SER A 147 -11.39 -30.24 -31.98
C SER A 147 -10.81 -30.71 -30.64
N GLU A 148 -11.07 -31.96 -30.26
CA GLU A 148 -10.49 -32.55 -29.04
C GLU A 148 -8.95 -32.54 -29.06
N GLU A 149 -8.34 -32.74 -30.23
CA GLU A 149 -6.88 -32.69 -30.39
C GLU A 149 -6.32 -31.30 -30.09
N GLU A 150 -6.96 -30.24 -30.59
CA GLU A 150 -6.55 -28.85 -30.31
C GLU A 150 -6.80 -28.44 -28.84
N MET A 151 -7.81 -29.01 -28.19
CA MET A 151 -8.05 -28.77 -26.76
C MET A 151 -6.93 -29.34 -25.90
N LEU A 152 -6.37 -30.50 -26.29
CA LEU A 152 -5.29 -31.17 -25.57
C LEU A 152 -3.96 -30.40 -25.61
N ASP A 153 -3.77 -29.50 -26.58
CA ASP A 153 -2.58 -28.64 -26.63
C ASP A 153 -2.48 -27.69 -25.43
N PHE A 154 -3.63 -27.28 -24.86
CA PHE A 154 -3.66 -26.51 -23.62
C PHE A 154 -3.69 -27.43 -22.40
N THR A 155 -2.56 -28.09 -22.14
CA THR A 155 -2.38 -29.01 -21.00
C THR A 155 -2.82 -28.47 -19.63
N PRO A 156 -2.74 -27.15 -19.29
CA PRO A 156 -3.23 -26.66 -18.01
C PRO A 156 -4.71 -26.92 -17.75
N ALA A 157 -5.56 -27.04 -18.79
CA ALA A 157 -6.98 -27.34 -18.62
C ALA A 157 -7.24 -28.66 -17.89
N PHE A 158 -6.26 -29.58 -17.84
CA PHE A 158 -6.43 -30.93 -17.28
C PHE A 158 -5.68 -31.14 -15.95
N SER A 159 -5.07 -30.11 -15.37
CA SER A 159 -4.33 -30.23 -14.10
C SER A 159 -5.25 -30.37 -12.87
N ASP A 160 -4.96 -31.29 -11.97
CA ASP A 160 -5.65 -31.45 -10.68
C ASP A 160 -5.05 -30.58 -9.54
N VAL A 161 -3.96 -29.86 -9.82
CA VAL A 161 -3.24 -29.04 -8.84
C VAL A 161 -3.65 -27.57 -8.95
N TYR A 162 -4.61 -27.17 -8.11
CA TYR A 162 -5.06 -25.78 -8.05
C TYR A 162 -3.97 -24.85 -7.50
N SER A 163 -3.49 -23.93 -8.35
CA SER A 163 -2.48 -22.93 -8.00
C SER A 163 -2.74 -21.59 -8.69
N ASP A 164 -2.16 -20.52 -8.16
CA ASP A 164 -2.25 -19.20 -8.79
C ASP A 164 -1.68 -19.17 -10.21
N ALA A 165 -0.60 -19.92 -10.45
CA ALA A 165 -0.02 -20.06 -11.78
C ALA A 165 -0.99 -20.77 -12.74
N LEU A 166 -1.70 -21.80 -12.26
CA LEU A 166 -2.72 -22.50 -13.04
C LEU A 166 -3.86 -21.56 -13.42
N LEU A 167 -4.43 -20.84 -12.45
CA LEU A 167 -5.51 -19.88 -12.70
C LEU A 167 -5.05 -18.78 -13.68
N SER A 168 -3.85 -18.23 -13.49
CA SER A 168 -3.31 -17.19 -14.38
C SER A 168 -3.11 -17.70 -15.82
N ALA A 169 -2.72 -18.96 -16.00
CA ALA A 169 -2.63 -19.57 -17.34
C ALA A 169 -4.02 -19.67 -18.00
N HIS A 170 -5.06 -20.03 -17.25
CA HIS A 170 -6.43 -20.06 -17.76
C HIS A 170 -6.93 -18.66 -18.14
N GLU A 171 -6.74 -17.68 -17.26
CA GLU A 171 -7.13 -16.28 -17.52
C GLU A 171 -6.46 -15.73 -18.80
N ALA A 172 -5.17 -16.01 -18.99
CA ALA A 172 -4.43 -15.59 -20.18
C ALA A 172 -4.96 -16.27 -21.46
N GLU A 173 -5.27 -17.57 -21.40
CA GLU A 173 -5.78 -18.31 -22.55
C GLU A 173 -7.21 -17.89 -22.92
N ILE A 174 -8.07 -17.66 -21.93
CA ILE A 174 -9.41 -17.09 -22.13
C ILE A 174 -9.28 -15.75 -22.86
N ALA A 175 -8.43 -14.84 -22.38
CA ALA A 175 -8.23 -13.54 -23.02
C ALA A 175 -7.74 -13.67 -24.48
N ARG A 176 -6.85 -14.63 -24.76
CA ARG A 176 -6.38 -14.94 -26.12
C ARG A 176 -7.51 -15.41 -27.03
N LEU A 177 -8.34 -16.35 -26.56
CA LEU A 177 -9.46 -16.92 -27.30
C LEU A 177 -10.57 -15.90 -27.55
N GLU A 178 -10.89 -15.06 -26.56
CA GLU A 178 -11.85 -13.96 -26.73
C GLU A 178 -11.38 -12.96 -27.79
N ALA A 179 -10.09 -12.61 -27.79
CA ALA A 179 -9.50 -11.75 -28.81
C ALA A 179 -9.51 -12.40 -30.21
N LEU A 180 -9.35 -13.72 -30.29
CA LEU A 180 -9.47 -14.46 -31.55
C LEU A 180 -10.92 -14.45 -32.08
N LYS A 181 -11.89 -14.76 -31.21
CA LYS A 181 -13.32 -14.76 -31.54
C LYS A 181 -13.80 -13.38 -32.00
N ALA A 182 -13.38 -12.32 -31.32
CA ALA A 182 -13.71 -10.94 -31.71
C ALA A 182 -13.20 -10.59 -33.12
N ARG A 183 -11.98 -11.03 -33.47
CA ARG A 183 -11.41 -10.83 -34.82
C ARG A 183 -12.16 -11.62 -35.89
N GLY A 184 -12.54 -12.87 -35.63
CA GLY A 184 -13.32 -13.69 -36.57
C GLY A 184 -14.71 -13.10 -36.85
N ASN A 185 -15.39 -12.63 -35.81
CA ASN A 185 -16.70 -11.99 -35.96
C ASN A 185 -16.64 -10.69 -36.77
N HIS A 186 -15.57 -9.92 -36.62
CA HIS A 186 -15.35 -8.71 -37.41
C HIS A 186 -15.22 -9.05 -38.90
N PHE A 187 -14.45 -10.08 -39.26
CA PHE A 187 -14.29 -10.49 -40.66
C PHE A 187 -15.63 -10.90 -41.31
N LEU A 188 -16.44 -11.71 -40.61
CA LEU A 188 -17.75 -12.16 -41.10
C LEU A 188 -18.73 -11.00 -41.32
N ARG A 189 -18.70 -9.98 -40.46
CA ARG A 189 -19.57 -8.81 -40.59
C ARG A 189 -19.19 -7.94 -41.80
N PHE A 190 -17.90 -7.77 -42.08
CA PHE A 190 -17.43 -7.05 -43.26
C PHE A 190 -17.71 -7.79 -44.57
N SER A 191 -17.72 -9.13 -44.57
CA SER A 191 -18.09 -9.92 -45.76
C SER A 191 -19.58 -9.84 -46.12
N HIS A 192 -20.44 -9.39 -45.19
CA HIS A 192 -21.88 -9.31 -45.40
C HIS A 192 -22.38 -7.89 -45.74
N GLU A 193 -21.50 -6.89 -45.67
CA GLU A 193 -21.74 -5.47 -45.99
C GLU A 193 -21.16 -5.04 -47.37
N LEU A 194 -20.59 -5.98 -48.14
CA LEU A 194 -20.12 -5.81 -49.53
C LEU A 194 -21.00 -6.60 -50.50
#